data_AF-A0A952STS8-F1
#
_entry.id   AF-A0A952STS8-F1
#
_cell.length_a   1.000
_cell.length_b   1.000
_cell.length_c   1.000
_cell.angle_alpha   90.00
_cell.angle_beta   90.00
_cell.angle_gamma   90.00
#
_symmetry.space_group_name_H-M   'P 1'
#
loop_
_entity.id
_entity.type
_entity.pdbx_description
1 polymer ?
#
loop_
_entity_poly.entity_id
_entity_poly.type
_entity_poly.pdbx_seq_one_letter_code
_entity_poly.pdbx_strand_id
1 'polypeptide(L)' 'MAKKTAKKRVAKAKRFRALRDNASIGSAEKTIAQNMGLPPGSVRLSLPSKGGKFRKARVDSTVANLRAAWDK' A
#
# COMPACT_ATOMS: atom_id res chain seq x y z
N MET A 1 8.28 -33.71 -15.49
CA MET A 1 7.35 -32.98 -14.57
C MET A 1 7.32 -31.51 -14.95
N ALA A 2 6.25 -31.02 -15.59
CA ALA A 2 6.10 -29.60 -15.90
C ALA A 2 5.71 -28.83 -14.63
N LYS A 3 6.54 -27.86 -14.21
CA LYS A 3 6.24 -26.94 -13.10
C LYS A 3 5.02 -26.10 -13.48
N LYS A 4 3.84 -26.43 -12.92
CA LYS A 4 2.64 -25.59 -13.03
C LYS A 4 2.94 -24.23 -12.38
N THR A 5 3.16 -23.21 -13.19
CA THR A 5 3.24 -21.81 -12.74
C THR A 5 1.87 -21.42 -12.21
N ALA A 6 1.75 -21.33 -10.88
CA ALA A 6 0.52 -20.88 -10.23
C ALA A 6 0.17 -19.48 -10.75
N LYS A 7 -0.92 -19.37 -11.50
CA LYS A 7 -1.46 -18.11 -11.99
C LYS A 7 -1.86 -17.29 -10.76
N LYS A 8 -1.04 -16.29 -10.39
CA LYS A 8 -1.31 -15.39 -9.26
C LYS A 8 -2.71 -14.81 -9.46
N ARG A 9 -3.66 -15.15 -8.57
CA ARG A 9 -4.96 -14.46 -8.53
C ARG A 9 -4.67 -13.03 -8.11
N VAL A 10 -4.52 -12.13 -9.08
CA VAL A 10 -4.45 -10.70 -8.82
C VAL A 10 -5.84 -10.29 -8.36
N ALA A 11 -6.01 -10.11 -7.06
CA ALA A 11 -7.27 -9.58 -6.53
C ALA A 11 -7.61 -8.27 -7.25
N LYS A 12 -8.88 -8.08 -7.61
CA LYS A 12 -9.33 -6.81 -8.21
C LYS A 12 -8.97 -5.68 -7.24
N ALA A 13 -8.32 -4.64 -7.75
CA ALA A 13 -7.95 -3.48 -6.95
C ALA A 13 -9.23 -2.84 -6.38
N LYS A 14 -9.29 -2.71 -5.04
CA LYS A 14 -10.35 -1.96 -4.37
C LYS A 14 -9.89 -0.52 -4.15
N ARG A 15 -10.73 0.44 -4.53
CA ARG A 15 -10.51 1.85 -4.18
C ARG A 15 -11.12 2.10 -2.82
N PHE A 16 -10.30 2.54 -1.88
CA PHE A 16 -10.75 3.04 -0.59
C PHE A 16 -10.94 4.55 -0.66
N ARG A 17 -11.76 5.10 0.25
CA ARG A 17 -11.87 6.54 0.42
C ARG A 17 -10.48 7.12 0.70
N ALA A 18 -10.21 8.32 0.19
CA ALA A 18 -8.94 8.99 0.40
C ALA A 18 -8.62 9.04 1.91
N LEU A 19 -7.40 8.63 2.25
CA LEU A 19 -6.87 8.80 3.59
C LEU A 19 -6.80 10.30 3.88
N ARG A 20 -7.06 10.68 5.14
CA ARG A 20 -6.86 12.06 5.58
C ARG A 20 -5.39 12.44 5.42
N ASP A 21 -5.13 13.70 5.09
CA ASP A 21 -3.77 14.19 4.87
C ASP A 21 -2.86 14.03 6.11
N ASN A 22 -3.44 14.15 7.30
CA ASN A 22 -2.76 13.97 8.59
C ASN A 22 -2.63 12.50 9.02
N ALA A 23 -3.19 11.55 8.28
CA ALA A 23 -3.06 10.13 8.62
C ALA A 23 -1.65 9.63 8.31
N SER A 24 -1.08 8.83 9.21
CA SER A 24 0.18 8.13 8.97
C SER A 24 -0.02 6.88 8.12
N ILE A 25 1.02 6.48 7.39
CA ILE A 25 1.03 5.24 6.61
C ILE A 25 0.80 4.02 7.49
N GLY A 26 1.38 3.97 8.69
CA GLY A 26 1.15 2.88 9.63
C GLY A 26 -0.32 2.78 10.06
N SER A 27 -1.02 3.91 10.22
CA SER A 27 -2.46 3.90 10.48
C SER A 27 -3.25 3.38 9.27
N ALA A 28 -2.86 3.76 8.06
CA ALA A 28 -3.48 3.27 6.84
C ALA A 28 -3.31 1.76 6.65
N GLU A 29 -2.11 1.22 6.91
CA GLU A 29 -1.83 -0.21 6.88
C GLU A 29 -2.72 -0.98 7.85
N LYS A 30 -2.89 -0.48 9.08
CA LYS A 30 -3.80 -1.06 10.08
C LYS A 30 -5.26 -1.04 9.61
N THR A 31 -5.75 0.09 9.09
CA THR A 31 -7.12 0.21 8.58
C THR A 31 -7.36 -0.74 7.40
N ILE A 32 -6.40 -0.88 6.48
CA ILE A 32 -6.51 -1.81 5.35
C ILE A 32 -6.49 -3.25 5.85
N ALA A 33 -5.64 -3.60 6.81
CA ALA A 33 -5.59 -4.94 7.40
C ALA A 33 -6.94 -5.31 8.03
N GLN A 34 -7.51 -4.40 8.84
CA GLN A 34 -8.83 -4.59 9.46
C GLN A 34 -9.94 -4.76 8.42
N ASN A 35 -9.99 -3.88 7.41
CA ASN A 35 -11.00 -3.96 6.34
C ASN A 35 -10.91 -5.25 5.50
N MET A 36 -9.74 -5.88 5.46
CA MET A 36 -9.49 -7.12 4.73
C MET A 36 -9.53 -8.36 5.62
N GLY A 37 -9.78 -8.21 6.93
CA GLY A 37 -9.73 -9.33 7.89
C GLY A 37 -8.34 -9.97 8.01
N LEU A 38 -7.28 -9.20 7.76
CA LEU A 38 -5.90 -9.68 7.79
C LEU A 38 -5.25 -9.43 9.16
N PRO A 39 -4.30 -10.29 9.59
CA PRO A 39 -3.54 -10.06 10.81
C PRO A 39 -2.76 -8.72 10.77
N PRO A 40 -2.57 -8.07 11.93
CA PRO A 40 -1.77 -6.85 12.01
C PRO A 40 -0.35 -7.08 11.46
N GLY A 41 0.18 -6.11 10.72
CA GLY A 41 1.50 -6.20 10.07
C GLY A 41 1.53 -6.99 8.76
N SER A 42 0.41 -7.59 8.33
CA SER A 42 0.32 -8.31 7.04
C SER A 42 0.22 -7.39 5.82
N VAL A 43 -0.03 -6.09 6.03
CA VAL A 43 -0.20 -5.10 4.97
C VAL A 43 1.03 -4.19 4.95
N ARG A 44 1.58 -3.94 3.77
CA ARG A 44 2.65 -2.98 3.52
C ARG A 44 2.31 -2.08 2.35
N LEU A 45 2.44 -0.77 2.54
CA LEU A 45 2.21 0.21 1.48
C LEU A 45 3.52 0.52 0.74
N SER A 46 3.41 0.61 -0.59
CA SER A 46 4.52 0.99 -1.46
C SER A 46 4.10 2.18 -2.31
N LEU A 47 5.00 3.13 -2.44
CA LEU A 47 4.85 4.27 -3.32
C LEU A 47 5.09 3.83 -4.77
N PRO A 48 4.31 4.34 -5.73
CA PRO A 48 4.72 4.30 -7.11
C PRO A 48 6.05 5.05 -7.25
N SER A 49 6.90 4.65 -8.19
CA SER A 49 8.12 5.39 -8.53
C SER A 49 8.23 5.50 -10.03
N LYS A 50 8.74 6.63 -10.51
CA LYS A 50 9.21 6.76 -11.90
C LYS A 50 10.23 5.64 -12.17
N GLY A 51 9.97 4.82 -13.19
CA GLY A 51 10.84 3.69 -13.57
C GLY A 51 10.47 2.30 -13.03
N GLY A 52 9.27 2.12 -12.48
CA GLY A 52 8.74 0.78 -12.16
C GLY A 52 9.28 0.11 -10.89
N LYS A 53 10.16 0.80 -10.13
CA LYS A 53 10.68 0.32 -8.83
C LYS A 53 9.85 0.85 -7.67
N PHE A 54 8.98 0.02 -7.11
CA PHE A 54 8.19 0.38 -5.92
C PHE A 54 9.12 0.73 -4.73
N ARG A 55 8.93 1.90 -4.13
CA ARG A 55 9.64 2.31 -2.90
C ARG A 55 8.74 2.09 -1.70
N LYS A 56 9.26 1.52 -0.61
CA LYS A 56 8.47 1.36 0.63
C LYS A 56 8.07 2.74 1.16
N ALA A 57 6.80 2.90 1.48
CA ALA A 57 6.34 4.08 2.20
C ALA A 57 6.86 3.99 3.64
N ARG A 58 7.40 5.08 4.18
CA ARG A 58 7.78 5.13 5.60
C ARG A 58 6.51 5.16 6.44
N VAL A 59 6.40 4.26 7.42
CA VAL A 59 5.24 4.13 8.31
C VAL A 59 4.93 5.40 9.09
N ASP A 60 5.96 6.18 9.40
CA ASP A 60 5.87 7.43 10.17
C ASP A 60 5.54 8.66 9.30
N SER A 61 5.61 8.53 7.97
CA SER A 61 5.23 9.63 7.07
C SER A 61 3.72 9.78 7.00
N THR A 62 3.28 11.04 6.86
CA THR A 62 1.89 11.38 6.61
C THR A 62 1.57 11.32 5.12
N VAL A 63 0.30 11.16 4.79
CA VAL A 63 -0.19 11.20 3.41
C VAL A 63 0.12 12.54 2.76
N ALA A 64 0.01 13.65 3.50
CA ALA A 64 0.36 14.99 3.03
C ALA A 64 1.83 15.07 2.55
N ASN A 65 2.76 14.60 3.39
CA ASN A 65 4.19 14.64 3.07
C ASN A 65 4.51 13.78 1.85
N LEU A 66 3.83 12.64 1.71
CA LEU A 66 4.01 11.75 0.57
C LEU A 66 3.45 12.34 -0.73
N ARG A 67 2.30 13.03 -0.66
CA ARG A 67 1.74 13.74 -1.81
C ARG A 67 2.64 14.90 -2.24
N ALA A 68 3.10 15.71 -1.30
CA ALA A 68 4.04 16.81 -1.58
C ALA A 68 5.36 16.32 -2.20
N ALA A 69 5.87 15.17 -1.76
CA ALA A 69 7.06 14.54 -2.34
C ALA A 69 6.82 13.94 -3.74
N TRP A 70 5.57 13.65 -4.10
CA TRP A 70 5.19 13.10 -5.39
C TRP A 70 4.92 14.18 -6.45
N ASP A 71 4.34 15.31 -6.04
CA ASP A 71 4.06 16.44 -6.94
C ASP A 71 5.32 17.26 -7.27
N LYS A 72 6.45 17.00 -6.60
CA LYS A 72 7.79 17.54 -6.92
C LYS A 72 8.48 16.74 -8.03
#